data_AF-A0A7C3LL64-F1
#
_entry.id   AF-A0A7C3LL64-F1
#
_cell.length_a   1.000
_cell.length_b   1.000
_cell.length_c   1.000
_cell.angle_alpha   90.00
_cell.angle_beta   90.00
_cell.angle_gamma   90.00
#
_symmetry.space_group_name_H-M   'P 1'
#
loop_
_entity.id
_entity.type
_entity.pdbx_description
1 polymer ?
#
loop_
_entity_poly.entity_id
_entity_poly.type
_entity_poly.pdbx_seq_one_letter_code
_entity_poly.pdbx_strand_id
1 'polypeptide(L)' 'MARPADAKSVNRAAPSMAGGSLRVLATAGFADYALLDSGDGRKLERFGRFTIERPESQALWRPTLDPG' A
#
# COMPACT_ATOMS: atom_id res chain seq x y z
N MET A 1 3.20 19.58 60.10
CA MET A 1 3.86 18.58 59.22
C MET A 1 2.86 17.48 58.92
N ALA A 2 2.35 17.39 57.69
CA ALA A 2 1.44 16.32 57.24
C ALA A 2 2.13 15.55 56.11
N ARG A 3 2.10 14.21 56.14
CA ARG A 3 2.75 13.31 55.17
C ARG A 3 1.97 13.29 53.85
N PRO A 4 2.61 13.18 52.67
CA PRO A 4 1.86 12.97 51.44
C PRO A 4 1.37 11.52 51.38
N ALA A 5 0.13 11.33 50.92
CA ALA A 5 -0.46 10.03 50.67
C ALA A 5 0.05 9.46 49.34
N ASP A 6 0.46 8.20 49.34
CA ASP A 6 0.96 7.46 48.19
C ASP A 6 -0.15 7.30 47.12
N ALA A 7 0.05 7.91 45.95
CA ALA A 7 -0.81 7.71 44.79
C ALA A 7 -0.58 6.31 44.20
N LYS A 8 -1.52 5.38 44.39
CA LYS A 8 -1.53 4.09 43.71
C LYS A 8 -1.70 4.31 42.20
N SER A 9 -0.62 4.10 41.45
CA SER A 9 -0.63 4.05 39.98
C SER A 9 -1.51 2.88 39.51
N VAL A 10 -2.71 3.18 39.02
CA VAL A 10 -3.57 2.21 38.34
C VAL A 10 -3.03 2.04 36.92
N ASN A 11 -2.32 0.95 36.70
CA ASN A 11 -1.84 0.56 35.38
C ASN A 11 -3.03 0.13 34.51
N ARG A 12 -3.55 1.04 33.66
CA ARG A 12 -4.54 0.67 32.64
C ARG A 12 -3.83 -0.10 31.53
N ALA A 13 -3.89 -1.42 31.58
CA ALA A 13 -3.48 -2.24 30.44
C ALA A 13 -4.34 -1.88 29.23
N ALA A 14 -3.72 -1.37 28.17
CA ALA A 14 -4.38 -1.20 26.88
C ALA A 14 -4.82 -2.58 26.34
N PRO A 15 -5.97 -2.67 25.66
CA PRO A 15 -6.40 -3.94 25.09
C PRO A 15 -5.33 -4.43 24.11
N SER A 16 -4.85 -5.66 24.33
CA SER A 16 -3.99 -6.35 23.38
C SER A 16 -4.79 -6.57 22.10
N MET A 17 -4.53 -5.72 21.10
CA MET A 17 -4.96 -5.96 19.73
C MET A 17 -4.24 -7.23 19.30
N ALA A 18 -4.94 -8.37 19.28
CA ALA A 18 -4.41 -9.61 18.75
C ALA A 18 -3.76 -9.31 17.38
N GLY A 19 -2.45 -9.52 17.31
CA GLY A 19 -1.61 -9.06 16.21
C GLY A 19 -1.86 -9.85 14.94
N GLY A 20 -2.87 -9.44 14.16
CA GLY A 20 -3.03 -9.91 12.80
C GLY A 20 -1.86 -9.42 11.94
N SER A 21 -1.03 -10.34 11.44
CA SER A 21 0.01 -10.00 10.48
C SER A 21 -0.61 -9.62 9.15
N LEU A 22 -0.35 -8.40 8.65
CA LEU A 22 -0.74 -8.01 7.30
C LEU A 22 0.15 -8.75 6.29
N ARG A 23 -0.46 -9.46 5.35
CA ARG A 23 0.23 -10.11 4.24
C ARG A 23 -0.22 -9.52 2.91
N VAL A 24 0.72 -8.99 2.15
CA VAL A 24 0.46 -8.52 0.78
C VAL A 24 0.59 -9.70 -0.17
N LEU A 25 -0.45 -9.92 -0.98
CA LEU A 25 -0.42 -10.86 -2.09
C LEU A 25 -0.22 -10.03 -3.37
N ALA A 26 0.79 -10.38 -4.16
CA ALA A 26 1.10 -9.72 -5.42
C ALA A 26 1.30 -10.77 -6.53
N THR A 27 1.00 -10.40 -7.76
CA THR A 27 1.24 -11.23 -8.95
C THR A 27 1.99 -10.42 -9.99
N ALA A 28 2.93 -11.06 -10.69
CA ALA A 28 3.55 -10.47 -11.87
C ALA A 28 2.61 -10.50 -13.09
N GLY A 29 1.48 -11.21 -13.01
CA GLY A 29 0.57 -11.46 -14.12
C GLY A 29 0.75 -12.84 -14.76
N PHE A 30 0.12 -13.03 -15.92
CA PHE A 30 0.24 -14.23 -16.76
C PHE A 30 1.25 -13.97 -17.90
N ALA A 31 1.67 -15.02 -18.61
CA ALA A 31 2.69 -14.92 -19.68
C ALA A 31 2.40 -13.79 -20.70
N ASP A 32 1.13 -13.66 -21.10
CA ASP A 32 0.72 -12.68 -22.12
C ASP A 32 0.35 -11.31 -21.53
N TYR A 33 0.39 -11.13 -20.21
CA TYR A 33 0.11 -9.86 -19.56
C TYR A 33 1.38 -9.19 -19.04
N ALA A 34 1.46 -7.87 -19.16
CA ALA A 34 2.42 -7.09 -18.41
C ALA A 34 1.87 -5.69 -18.11
N LEU A 35 2.04 -5.22 -16.88
CA LEU A 35 2.01 -3.78 -16.58
C LEU A 35 3.35 -3.21 -17.06
N LEU A 36 3.32 -2.42 -18.14
CA LEU A 36 4.51 -1.87 -18.77
C LEU A 36 4.99 -0.61 -18.05
N ASP A 37 4.06 0.27 -17.67
CA ASP A 37 4.33 1.48 -16.89
C ASP A 37 3.06 2.02 -16.23
N SER A 38 3.22 2.96 -15.30
CA SER A 38 2.11 3.67 -14.66
C SER A 38 2.53 5.04 -14.17
N GLY A 39 1.57 5.96 -14.11
CA GLY A 39 1.78 7.31 -13.61
C GLY A 39 0.81 8.29 -14.25
N ASP A 40 0.80 9.53 -13.78
CA ASP A 40 -0.06 10.62 -14.26
C ASP A 40 -1.55 10.25 -14.37
N GLY A 41 -2.02 9.41 -13.44
CA GLY A 41 -3.39 8.92 -13.39
C GLY A 41 -3.71 7.83 -14.42
N ARG A 42 -2.70 7.13 -14.94
CA ARG A 42 -2.83 6.14 -16.02
C ARG A 42 -1.95 4.91 -15.81
N LYS A 43 -2.27 3.85 -16.56
CA LYS A 43 -1.44 2.65 -16.69
C LYS A 43 -1.37 2.19 -18.13
N LEU A 44 -0.19 1.71 -18.51
CA LEU A 44 0.12 1.12 -19.81
C LEU A 44 0.25 -0.38 -19.65
N GLU A 45 -0.59 -1.15 -20.32
CA GLU A 45 -0.70 -2.60 -20.14
C GLU A 45 -0.56 -3.32 -21.49
N ARG A 46 0.16 -4.45 -21.48
CA ARG A 46 0.18 -5.41 -22.60
C ARG A 46 -0.80 -6.55 -22.32
N PHE A 47 -1.65 -6.85 -23.28
CA PHE A 47 -2.51 -8.02 -23.35
C PHE A 47 -2.24 -8.77 -24.65
N GLY A 48 -1.34 -9.76 -24.60
CA GLY A 48 -0.82 -10.46 -25.76
C GLY A 48 -0.22 -9.48 -26.76
N ARG A 49 -0.84 -9.35 -27.93
CA ARG A 49 -0.41 -8.44 -29.00
C ARG A 49 -0.89 -7.00 -28.86
N PHE A 50 -1.74 -6.72 -27.87
CA PHE A 50 -2.35 -5.40 -27.70
C PHE A 50 -1.65 -4.65 -26.58
N THR A 51 -1.37 -3.38 -26.80
CA THR A 51 -0.93 -2.45 -25.76
C THR A 51 -2.03 -1.42 -25.56
N ILE A 52 -2.46 -1.23 -24.31
CA ILE A 52 -3.63 -0.41 -23.96
C ILE A 52 -3.23 0.56 -22.86
N GLU A 53 -3.56 1.83 -23.05
CA GLU A 53 -3.51 2.85 -22.02
C GLU A 53 -4.89 3.00 -21.37
N ARG A 54 -4.97 2.96 -20.04
CA ARG A 54 -6.23 3.07 -19.30
C ARG A 54 -6.12 4.06 -18.14
N PRO A 55 -7.24 4.70 -17.74
CA PRO A 55 -7.28 5.47 -16.50
C PRO A 55 -6.93 4.60 -15.29
N GLU A 56 -6.11 5.16 -14.39
CA GLU A 56 -5.74 4.58 -13.10
C GLU A 56 -5.55 5.73 -12.09
N SER A 57 -6.63 6.13 -11.42
CA SER A 57 -6.63 7.33 -10.56
C SER A 57 -5.67 7.24 -9.37
N GLN A 58 -5.24 6.03 -8.99
CA GLN A 58 -4.30 5.83 -7.89
C GLN A 58 -2.83 5.93 -8.32
N ALA A 59 -2.53 5.92 -9.63
CA ALA A 59 -1.18 6.07 -10.17
C ALA A 59 -0.75 7.54 -10.21
N LEU A 60 -0.59 8.13 -9.02
CA LEU A 60 -0.28 9.55 -8.84
C LEU A 60 1.20 9.92 -9.07
N TRP A 61 2.06 8.91 -9.25
CA TRP A 61 3.48 9.09 -9.52
C TRP A 61 3.75 9.44 -10.99
N ARG A 62 4.99 9.81 -11.31
CA ARG A 62 5.39 10.05 -12.71
C ARG A 62 5.68 8.72 -13.41
N PRO A 63 5.29 8.57 -14.69
CA PRO A 63 5.71 7.45 -15.52
C PRO A 63 7.23 7.34 -15.61
N THR A 64 7.73 6.14 -15.86
CA THR A 64 9.17 5.82 -15.88
C THR A 64 9.70 5.49 -17.26
N LEU A 65 8.84 5.04 -18.17
CA LEU A 65 9.21 4.85 -19.57
C LEU A 65 9.36 6.21 -20.23
N ASP A 66 10.43 6.36 -21.02
CA ASP A 66 10.59 7.48 -21.92
C ASP A 66 9.50 7.38 -23.01
N PRO A 67 8.68 8.42 -23.23
CA PRO A 67 7.71 8.42 -24.33
C PRO A 67 8.36 8.33 -25.72
N GLY A 68 9.68 8.51 -25.83
CA GLY A 68 10.45 8.47 -27.08
C GLY A 68 10.71 9.84 -27.69
#